data_AF-A0A226MAK2-F1
#
_entry.id   AF-A0A226MAK2-F1
#
_cell.length_a   1.000
_cell.length_b   1.000
_cell.length_c   1.000
_cell.angle_alpha   90.00
_cell.angle_beta   90.00
_cell.angle_gamma   90.00
#
_symmetry.space_group_name_H-M   'P 1'
#
loop_
_entity.id
_entity.type
_entity.pdbx_description
1 polymer ?
#
loop_
_entity_poly.entity_id
_entity_poly.type
_entity_poly.pdbx_seq_one_letter_code
_entity_poly.pdbx_strand_id
1 'polypeptide(L)'
;MDWKRSLRNRLAARCAPKKSEQELKDEEMELFTKYYVEWKGGRASVSTSYANIPRFYYRLPAEDEVLLQKLREESRAVFLQRKSRELLDNEELQNLWFLLDKHQTSPMIGEEAMINYENFLKVGEKAGPKCKQFFTAKIFAKLLHNDPYGRISIMQFFNYVMRKVWLHQTRIGLSLYDVAGQGYLRESDLENYILELIPTLPQLDGLEKSFYSFYVCTAVRKFFFFLDPLRTGKIKIQDILACSFLDDLLELRDEELSKESQETNWFSAPSALRVY
;
A
#
# COMPACT_ATOMS: atom_id res chain seq x y z
N MET A 1 19.02 -12.27 -63.04
CA MET A 1 18.52 -13.46 -62.33
C MET A 1 19.27 -14.68 -62.86
N ASP A 2 20.23 -15.21 -62.09
CA ASP A 2 21.06 -16.34 -62.51
C ASP A 2 20.35 -17.67 -62.16
N TRP A 3 19.45 -18.08 -63.06
CA TRP A 3 18.61 -19.27 -62.91
C TRP A 3 19.44 -20.54 -62.71
N LYS A 4 20.65 -20.61 -63.25
CA LYS A 4 21.58 -21.74 -63.11
C LYS A 4 22.02 -21.93 -61.66
N ARG A 5 22.27 -20.83 -60.95
CA ARG A 5 22.67 -20.83 -59.54
C ARG A 5 21.50 -21.23 -58.63
N SER A 6 20.31 -20.75 -58.93
CA SER A 6 19.09 -21.10 -58.19
C SER A 6 18.72 -22.58 -58.34
N LEU A 7 18.88 -23.15 -59.54
CA LEU A 7 18.63 -24.57 -59.80
C LEU A 7 19.66 -25.48 -59.14
N ARG A 8 20.95 -25.11 -59.14
CA ARG A 8 22.00 -25.84 -58.41
C ARG A 8 21.73 -25.85 -56.90
N ASN A 9 21.31 -24.71 -56.34
CA ASN A 9 20.98 -24.62 -54.91
C ASN A 9 19.76 -25.49 -54.55
N ARG A 10 18.74 -25.55 -55.41
CA ARG A 10 17.58 -26.44 -55.19
C ARG A 10 17.94 -27.93 -55.30
N LEU A 11 18.81 -28.29 -56.26
CA LEU A 11 19.28 -29.67 -56.39
C LEU A 11 20.14 -30.09 -55.18
N ALA A 12 20.98 -29.19 -54.67
CA ALA A 12 21.76 -29.41 -53.45
C ALA A 12 20.87 -29.55 -52.19
N ALA A 13 19.85 -28.71 -52.05
CA ALA A 13 18.89 -28.80 -50.95
C ALA A 13 18.04 -30.09 -50.99
N ARG A 14 17.84 -30.67 -52.18
CA ARG A 14 17.12 -31.94 -52.36
C ARG A 14 17.94 -33.16 -51.94
N CYS A 15 19.27 -33.03 -51.87
CA CYS A 15 20.20 -34.06 -51.38
C CYS A 15 20.56 -33.91 -49.90
N ALA A 16 20.07 -32.88 -49.21
CA ALA A 16 20.28 -32.73 -47.77
C ALA A 16 19.40 -33.73 -47.00
N PRO A 17 19.90 -34.34 -45.91
CA PRO A 17 19.09 -35.20 -45.06
C PRO A 17 17.87 -34.42 -44.52
N LYS A 18 16.69 -35.05 -44.50
CA LYS A 18 15.49 -34.47 -43.89
C LYS A 18 15.77 -34.25 -42.41
N LYS A 19 15.73 -32.99 -41.97
CA LYS A 19 15.86 -32.62 -40.55
C LYS A 19 14.78 -33.34 -39.73
N SER A 20 15.15 -33.76 -38.53
CA SER A 20 14.21 -34.37 -37.61
C SER A 20 13.15 -33.36 -37.16
N GLU A 21 11.98 -33.83 -36.73
CA GLU A 21 10.90 -32.97 -36.26
C GLU A 21 11.33 -32.10 -35.06
N GLN A 22 12.27 -32.58 -34.26
CA GLN A 22 12.83 -31.84 -33.12
C GLN A 22 13.72 -30.68 -33.59
N GLU A 23 14.61 -30.93 -34.56
CA GLU A 23 15.47 -29.88 -35.14
C GLU A 23 14.65 -28.79 -35.84
N LEU A 24 13.52 -29.16 -36.46
CA LEU A 24 12.60 -28.18 -37.04
C LEU A 24 11.94 -27.30 -35.98
N LYS A 25 11.53 -27.88 -34.85
CA LYS A 25 10.95 -27.13 -33.72
C LYS A 25 11.98 -26.21 -33.08
N ASP A 26 13.22 -26.65 -32.94
CA ASP A 26 14.30 -25.84 -32.39
C ASP A 26 14.65 -24.67 -33.33
N GLU A 27 14.67 -24.91 -34.66
CA GLU A 27 14.85 -23.85 -35.66
C GLU A 27 13.68 -22.85 -35.67
N GLU A 28 12.44 -23.33 -35.56
CA GLU A 28 11.26 -22.47 -35.43
C GLU A 28 11.33 -21.61 -34.16
N MET A 29 11.78 -22.18 -33.03
CA MET A 29 11.96 -21.48 -31.77
C MET A 29 13.06 -20.41 -31.86
N GLU A 30 14.16 -20.70 -32.53
CA GLU A 30 15.23 -19.74 -32.79
C GLU A 30 14.76 -18.60 -33.69
N LEU A 31 14.07 -18.92 -34.78
CA LEU A 31 13.48 -17.93 -35.70
C LEU A 31 12.46 -17.05 -34.97
N PHE A 32 11.59 -17.67 -34.16
CA PHE A 32 10.61 -16.94 -33.35
C PHE A 32 11.30 -16.01 -32.36
N THR A 33 12.32 -16.49 -31.64
CA THR A 33 13.07 -15.68 -30.67
C THR A 33 13.76 -14.51 -31.35
N LYS A 34 14.37 -14.74 -32.51
CA LYS A 34 15.02 -13.70 -33.30
C LYS A 34 14.04 -12.61 -33.73
N TYR A 35 12.94 -12.98 -34.39
CA TYR A 35 11.96 -12.00 -34.87
C TYR A 35 11.20 -11.32 -33.74
N TYR A 36 10.90 -12.05 -32.65
CA TYR A 36 10.29 -11.46 -31.46
C TYR A 36 11.19 -10.40 -30.83
N VAL A 37 12.50 -10.66 -30.71
CA VAL A 37 13.46 -9.67 -30.18
C VAL A 37 13.63 -8.48 -31.13
N GLU A 38 13.61 -8.72 -32.44
CA GLU A 38 13.73 -7.68 -33.47
C GLU A 38 12.48 -6.77 -33.51
N TRP A 39 11.28 -7.36 -33.48
CA TRP A 39 9.99 -6.65 -33.49
C TRP A 39 9.59 -6.02 -32.17
N LYS A 40 10.09 -6.50 -31.03
CA LYS A 40 9.92 -5.85 -29.72
C LYS A 40 10.59 -4.47 -29.65
N GLY A 41 11.20 -4.01 -30.75
CA GLY A 41 12.01 -2.81 -30.79
C GLY A 41 13.37 -3.17 -30.23
N GLY A 42 14.34 -3.39 -31.12
CA GLY A 42 15.72 -3.65 -30.76
C GLY A 42 16.15 -2.70 -29.64
N ARG A 43 16.89 -3.23 -28.66
CA ARG A 43 17.66 -2.44 -27.71
C ARG A 43 18.62 -1.56 -28.52
N ALA A 44 18.14 -0.42 -29.02
CA ALA A 44 18.93 0.57 -29.70
C ALA A 44 20.06 0.96 -28.75
N SER A 45 21.29 0.64 -29.15
CA SER A 45 22.56 0.82 -28.42
C SER A 45 22.42 0.83 -26.90
N VAL A 46 22.78 -0.27 -26.24
CA VAL A 46 23.07 -0.22 -24.80
C VAL A 46 24.23 0.75 -24.62
N SER A 47 23.94 2.04 -24.40
CA SER A 47 24.95 2.99 -23.95
C SER A 47 25.56 2.40 -22.68
N THR A 48 26.87 2.48 -22.53
CA THR A 48 27.61 1.90 -21.40
C THR A 48 27.04 2.32 -20.04
N SER A 49 26.31 3.43 -19.99
CA SER A 49 25.54 3.89 -18.83
C SER A 49 24.40 2.96 -18.40
N TYR A 50 23.67 2.29 -19.30
CA TYR A 50 22.58 1.37 -18.95
C TYR A 50 23.07 0.02 -18.40
N ALA A 51 24.38 -0.27 -18.49
CA ALA A 51 24.97 -1.41 -17.79
C ALA A 51 25.10 -1.17 -16.28
N ASN A 52 25.29 0.09 -15.88
CA ASN A 52 25.51 0.49 -14.48
C ASN A 52 24.26 1.09 -13.81
N ILE A 53 23.29 1.55 -14.59
CA ILE A 53 22.06 2.17 -14.08
C ILE A 53 20.95 1.10 -14.01
N PRO A 54 20.46 0.74 -12.81
CA PRO A 54 19.32 -0.16 -12.67
C PRO A 54 18.08 0.39 -13.36
N ARG A 55 17.23 -0.51 -13.87
CA ARG A 55 15.94 -0.11 -14.43
C ARG A 55 15.07 0.48 -13.32
N PHE A 56 14.82 1.78 -13.39
CA PHE A 56 13.99 2.51 -12.42
C PHE A 56 12.57 2.78 -12.92
N TYR A 57 12.33 2.67 -14.23
CA TYR A 57 11.01 2.87 -14.84
C TYR A 57 10.47 1.58 -15.45
N TYR A 58 9.25 1.25 -15.02
CA TYR A 58 8.45 0.14 -15.52
C TYR A 58 7.17 0.71 -16.09
N ARG A 59 7.01 0.60 -17.42
CA ARG A 59 5.78 1.02 -18.10
C ARG A 59 4.62 0.15 -17.58
N LEU A 60 3.48 0.79 -17.33
CA LEU A 60 2.25 0.07 -17.01
C LEU A 60 1.77 -0.71 -18.25
N PRO A 61 1.21 -1.92 -18.07
CA PRO A 61 0.58 -2.64 -19.18
C PRO A 61 -0.52 -1.80 -19.82
N ALA A 62 -0.62 -1.87 -21.14
CA ALA A 62 -1.69 -1.21 -21.87
C ALA A 62 -3.04 -1.95 -21.68
N GLU A 63 -4.16 -1.31 -22.05
CA GLU A 63 -5.51 -1.87 -21.84
C GLU A 63 -5.77 -3.16 -22.64
N ASP A 64 -5.07 -3.34 -23.75
CA ASP A 64 -5.09 -4.54 -24.58
C ASP A 64 -4.28 -5.70 -23.97
N GLU A 65 -3.37 -5.42 -23.03
CA GLU A 65 -2.51 -6.42 -22.38
C GLU A 65 -3.17 -7.05 -21.14
N VAL A 66 -4.38 -7.61 -21.31
CA VAL A 66 -5.23 -8.14 -20.22
C VAL A 66 -4.51 -9.10 -19.27
N LEU A 67 -3.68 -10.01 -19.81
CA LEU A 67 -2.94 -10.97 -18.99
C LEU A 67 -1.92 -10.29 -18.06
N LEU A 68 -1.23 -9.27 -18.56
CA LEU A 68 -0.24 -8.52 -17.78
C LEU A 68 -0.91 -7.65 -16.71
N GLN A 69 -2.08 -7.10 -17.01
CA GLN A 69 -2.90 -6.39 -16.02
C GLN A 69 -3.33 -7.30 -14.89
N LYS A 70 -3.94 -8.46 -15.20
CA LYS A 70 -4.36 -9.43 -14.18
C LYS A 70 -3.18 -9.95 -13.35
N LEU A 71 -2.06 -10.26 -13.99
CA LEU A 71 -0.85 -10.68 -13.26
C LEU A 71 -0.37 -9.59 -12.29
N ARG A 72 -0.40 -8.33 -12.72
CA ARG A 72 -0.05 -7.19 -11.87
C ARG A 72 -1.01 -7.09 -10.69
N GLU A 73 -2.31 -7.13 -10.93
CA GLU A 73 -3.35 -7.06 -9.89
C GLU A 73 -3.16 -8.17 -8.84
N GLU A 74 -3.03 -9.43 -9.27
CA GLU A 74 -2.81 -10.57 -8.37
C GLU A 74 -1.49 -10.46 -7.60
N SER A 75 -0.39 -10.08 -8.28
CA SER A 75 0.90 -9.91 -7.61
C SER A 75 0.84 -8.84 -6.52
N ARG A 76 0.06 -7.77 -6.75
CA ARG A 76 -0.14 -6.69 -5.79
C ARG A 76 -1.05 -7.09 -4.65
N ALA A 77 -2.15 -7.79 -4.94
CA ALA A 77 -3.05 -8.31 -3.91
C ALA A 77 -2.28 -9.23 -2.94
N VAL A 78 -1.48 -10.16 -3.46
CA VAL A 78 -0.62 -11.05 -2.65
C VAL A 78 0.42 -10.25 -1.86
N PHE A 79 1.06 -9.25 -2.47
CA PHE A 79 2.01 -8.40 -1.78
C PHE A 79 1.38 -7.62 -0.61
N LEU A 80 0.21 -7.01 -0.82
CA LEU A 80 -0.53 -6.28 0.20
C LEU A 80 -1.03 -7.21 1.30
N GLN A 81 -1.49 -8.41 0.94
CA GLN A 81 -1.88 -9.44 1.91
C GLN A 81 -0.70 -9.86 2.79
N ARG A 82 0.48 -10.06 2.20
CA ARG A 82 1.70 -10.36 2.95
C ARG A 82 2.05 -9.23 3.92
N LYS A 83 1.96 -7.97 3.46
CA LYS A 83 2.19 -6.80 4.31
C LYS A 83 1.18 -6.66 5.44
N SER A 84 -0.09 -7.01 5.18
CA SER A 84 -1.13 -7.04 6.21
C SER A 84 -0.82 -8.08 7.30
N ARG A 85 -0.36 -9.28 6.93
CA ARG A 85 0.04 -10.33 7.89
C ARG A 85 1.27 -9.98 8.74
N GLU A 86 2.11 -9.04 8.29
CA GLU A 86 3.24 -8.55 9.07
C GLU A 86 2.81 -7.59 10.20
N LEU A 87 1.56 -7.09 10.18
CA LEU A 87 1.02 -6.23 11.23
C LEU A 87 0.61 -7.02 12.46
N LEU A 88 0.59 -6.31 13.60
CA LEU A 88 0.08 -6.83 14.86
C LEU A 88 -1.43 -6.94 14.80
N ASP A 89 -1.97 -8.09 15.17
CA ASP A 89 -3.41 -8.27 15.37
C ASP A 89 -3.84 -7.85 16.79
N ASN A 90 -5.15 -7.89 17.05
CA ASN A 90 -5.73 -7.45 18.32
C ASN A 90 -5.24 -8.33 19.50
N GLU A 91 -5.05 -9.63 19.28
CA GLU A 91 -4.58 -10.55 20.32
C GLU A 91 -3.11 -10.27 20.66
N GLU A 92 -2.26 -10.06 19.65
CA GLU A 92 -0.86 -9.67 19.80
C GLU A 92 -0.71 -8.32 20.51
N LEU A 93 -1.59 -7.35 20.21
CA LEU A 93 -1.62 -6.05 20.90
C LEU A 93 -2.04 -6.19 22.37
N GLN A 94 -3.05 -7.00 22.68
CA GLN A 94 -3.44 -7.28 24.07
C GLN A 94 -2.32 -8.00 24.84
N ASN A 95 -1.67 -8.98 24.21
CA ASN A 95 -0.53 -9.68 24.78
C ASN A 95 0.65 -8.72 25.05
N LEU A 96 0.92 -7.79 24.12
CA LEU A 96 1.94 -6.76 24.31
C LEU A 96 1.62 -5.86 25.51
N TRP A 97 0.37 -5.42 25.64
CA TRP A 97 -0.08 -4.61 26.79
C TRP A 97 0.17 -5.35 28.12
N PHE A 98 -0.27 -6.61 28.20
CA PHE A 98 -0.09 -7.44 29.39
C PHE A 98 1.39 -7.66 29.73
N LEU A 99 2.24 -7.89 28.73
CA LEU A 99 3.69 -8.06 28.94
C LEU A 99 4.35 -6.78 29.46
N LEU A 100 3.95 -5.61 28.94
CA LEU A 100 4.46 -4.33 29.40
C LEU A 100 4.06 -4.07 30.86
N ASP A 101 2.79 -4.29 31.19
CA ASP A 101 2.25 -4.11 32.55
C ASP A 101 2.96 -5.03 33.57
N LYS A 102 3.18 -6.30 33.22
CA LYS A 102 3.92 -7.26 34.06
C LYS A 102 5.37 -6.85 34.33
N HIS A 103 5.99 -6.09 33.43
CA HIS A 103 7.39 -5.70 33.48
C HIS A 103 7.60 -4.22 33.87
N GLN A 104 6.59 -3.60 34.47
CA GLN A 104 6.67 -2.24 35.00
C GLN A 104 7.73 -2.07 36.10
N THR A 105 8.24 -0.85 36.25
CA THR A 105 9.35 -0.50 37.14
C THR A 105 8.91 0.57 38.13
N SER A 106 8.89 0.22 39.43
CA SER A 106 8.64 1.16 40.52
C SER A 106 9.76 2.21 40.68
N PRO A 107 9.49 3.41 41.22
CA PRO A 107 8.20 3.93 41.70
C PRO A 107 7.32 4.46 40.55
N MET A 108 6.01 4.28 40.65
CA MET A 108 5.07 4.94 39.75
C MET A 108 5.19 6.46 39.91
N ILE A 109 5.20 7.21 38.80
CA ILE A 109 5.08 8.67 38.84
C ILE A 109 3.60 8.98 38.68
N GLY A 110 2.91 9.25 39.80
CA GLY A 110 1.46 9.36 39.81
C GLY A 110 0.79 8.01 39.51
N GLU A 111 -0.14 8.00 38.54
CA GLU A 111 -0.84 6.79 38.07
C GLU A 111 -0.19 6.16 36.83
N GLU A 112 0.93 6.69 36.33
CA GLU A 112 1.55 6.19 35.11
C GLU A 112 2.49 5.01 35.37
N ALA A 113 2.20 3.89 34.69
CA ALA A 113 3.06 2.72 34.63
C ALA A 113 4.31 3.01 33.81
N MET A 114 5.48 2.89 34.45
CA MET A 114 6.79 3.20 33.84
C MET A 114 7.60 1.94 33.56
N ILE A 115 8.43 1.96 32.52
CA ILE A 115 9.35 0.86 32.20
C ILE A 115 10.78 1.36 31.93
N ASN A 116 11.77 0.71 32.55
CA ASN A 116 13.18 0.98 32.29
C ASN A 116 13.68 0.26 31.02
N TYR A 117 14.88 0.61 30.55
CA TYR A 117 15.42 0.06 29.32
C TYR A 117 15.69 -1.46 29.38
N GLU A 118 16.10 -1.98 30.53
CA GLU A 118 16.35 -3.43 30.69
C GLU A 118 15.07 -4.25 30.56
N ASN A 119 14.01 -3.82 31.22
CA ASN A 119 12.70 -4.47 31.12
C ASN A 119 12.09 -4.28 29.74
N PHE A 120 12.30 -3.12 29.10
CA PHE A 120 11.91 -2.89 27.72
C PHE A 120 12.53 -3.94 26.77
N LEU A 121 13.83 -4.23 26.90
CA LEU A 121 14.48 -5.29 26.10
C LEU A 121 13.94 -6.69 26.44
N LYS A 122 13.71 -7.00 27.73
CA LYS A 122 13.11 -8.27 28.16
C LYS A 122 11.71 -8.48 27.57
N VAL A 123 10.89 -7.43 27.50
CA VAL A 123 9.58 -7.50 26.84
C VAL A 123 9.75 -7.71 25.35
N GLY A 124 10.68 -7.00 24.70
CA GLY A 124 10.94 -7.15 23.26
C GLY A 124 11.33 -8.57 22.82
N GLU A 125 12.06 -9.31 23.67
CA GLU A 125 12.37 -10.72 23.41
C GLU A 125 11.14 -11.63 23.54
N LYS A 126 10.18 -11.29 24.42
CA LYS A 126 8.96 -12.08 24.68
C LYS A 126 7.80 -11.71 23.76
N ALA A 127 7.76 -10.48 23.25
CA ALA A 127 6.63 -9.92 22.50
C ALA A 127 6.48 -10.45 21.05
N GLY A 128 7.25 -11.47 20.67
CA GLY A 128 7.18 -12.10 19.36
C GLY A 128 7.93 -11.34 18.25
N PRO A 129 8.07 -11.95 17.06
CA PRO A 129 8.92 -11.43 15.98
C PRO A 129 8.40 -10.11 15.37
N LYS A 130 7.08 -9.94 15.26
CA LYS A 130 6.46 -8.72 14.69
C LYS A 130 6.71 -7.48 15.56
N CYS A 131 6.79 -7.66 16.88
CA CYS A 131 7.02 -6.57 17.82
C CYS A 131 8.45 -6.05 17.80
N LYS A 132 9.44 -6.85 17.36
CA LYS A 132 10.87 -6.51 17.43
C LYS A 132 11.21 -5.16 16.79
N GLN A 133 10.51 -4.77 15.74
CA GLN A 133 10.71 -3.47 15.08
C GLN A 133 10.39 -2.25 15.98
N PHE A 134 9.57 -2.43 17.01
CA PHE A 134 9.21 -1.37 17.95
C PHE A 134 10.18 -1.29 19.14
N PHE A 135 10.86 -2.40 19.47
CA PHE A 135 11.82 -2.48 20.57
C PHE A 135 13.23 -2.08 20.14
N THR A 136 13.41 -0.83 19.73
CA THR A 136 14.72 -0.28 19.37
C THR A 136 15.16 0.81 20.33
N ALA A 137 16.48 0.93 20.55
CA ALA A 137 17.06 2.01 21.36
C ALA A 137 16.63 3.40 20.87
N LYS A 138 16.48 3.57 19.54
CA LYS A 138 16.01 4.83 18.94
C LYS A 138 14.57 5.19 19.34
N ILE A 139 13.69 4.19 19.43
CA ILE A 139 12.30 4.43 19.85
C ILE A 139 12.26 4.75 21.34
N PHE A 140 13.00 3.99 22.15
CA PHE A 140 13.11 4.26 23.59
C PHE A 140 13.61 5.68 23.86
N ALA A 141 14.70 6.09 23.21
CA ALA A 141 15.27 7.44 23.37
C ALA A 141 14.33 8.56 22.90
N LYS A 142 13.46 8.30 21.92
CA LYS A 142 12.46 9.28 21.46
C LYS A 142 11.31 9.48 22.45
N LEU A 143 10.96 8.43 23.19
CA LEU A 143 9.87 8.44 24.19
C LEU A 143 10.37 8.81 25.58
N LEU A 144 11.68 8.90 25.77
CA LEU A 144 12.27 9.31 27.03
C LEU A 144 12.07 10.81 27.23
N HIS A 145 11.20 11.16 28.18
CA HIS A 145 10.86 12.54 28.51
C HIS A 145 11.24 12.86 29.95
N ASN A 146 12.40 13.50 30.14
CA ASN A 146 12.85 14.14 31.39
C ASN A 146 12.61 13.34 32.69
N ASP A 147 12.57 12.00 32.61
CA ASP A 147 12.41 11.14 33.79
C ASP A 147 13.75 11.04 34.54
N PRO A 148 13.81 11.36 35.85
CA PRO A 148 15.04 11.27 36.64
C PRO A 148 15.68 9.88 36.66
N TYR A 149 14.90 8.83 36.39
CA TYR A 149 15.32 7.43 36.43
C TYR A 149 15.52 6.81 35.03
N GLY A 150 15.41 7.60 33.95
CA GLY A 150 15.65 7.11 32.60
C GLY A 150 14.58 6.13 32.07
N ARG A 151 13.31 6.26 32.51
CA ARG A 151 12.20 5.37 32.15
C ARG A 151 11.24 6.03 31.17
N ILE A 152 10.45 5.21 30.48
CA ILE A 152 9.39 5.66 29.58
C ILE A 152 8.01 5.23 30.10
N SER A 153 6.99 6.00 29.76
CA SER A 153 5.58 5.66 30.05
C SER A 153 5.12 4.50 29.16
N ILE A 154 4.61 3.45 29.79
CA ILE A 154 4.08 2.26 29.09
C ILE A 154 2.92 2.66 28.17
N MET A 155 2.05 3.55 28.64
CA MET A 155 0.93 4.06 27.87
C MET A 155 1.39 4.78 26.60
N GLN A 156 2.39 5.66 26.72
CA GLN A 156 2.93 6.39 25.56
C GLN A 156 3.58 5.44 24.53
N PHE A 157 4.33 4.44 25.00
CA PHE A 157 4.90 3.43 24.11
C PHE A 157 3.83 2.60 23.43
N PHE A 158 2.81 2.14 24.16
CA PHE A 158 1.71 1.37 23.60
C PHE A 158 0.94 2.18 22.55
N ASN A 159 0.61 3.44 22.85
CA ASN A 159 -0.04 4.35 21.91
C ASN A 159 0.82 4.59 20.66
N TYR A 160 2.15 4.68 20.80
CA TYR A 160 3.06 4.75 19.66
C TYR A 160 2.96 3.50 18.77
N VAL A 161 2.95 2.30 19.36
CA VAL A 161 2.79 1.04 18.61
C VAL A 161 1.44 0.99 17.92
N MET A 162 0.35 1.28 18.64
CA MET A 162 -1.02 1.34 18.11
C MET A 162 -1.11 2.29 16.92
N ARG A 163 -0.64 3.54 17.07
CA ARG A 163 -0.66 4.53 15.99
C ARG A 163 0.16 4.09 14.79
N LYS A 164 1.29 3.41 15.01
CA LYS A 164 2.13 2.91 13.92
C LYS A 164 1.47 1.78 13.16
N VAL A 165 0.85 0.82 13.86
CA VAL A 165 0.07 -0.27 13.26
C VAL A 165 -1.10 0.29 12.47
N TRP A 166 -1.86 1.21 13.06
CA TRP A 166 -2.98 1.88 12.41
C TRP A 166 -2.56 2.58 11.12
N LEU A 167 -1.49 3.39 11.13
CA LEU A 167 -1.00 4.07 9.93
C LEU A 167 -0.62 3.07 8.82
N HIS A 168 -0.01 1.94 9.17
CA HIS A 168 0.33 0.91 8.18
C HIS A 168 -0.91 0.19 7.66
N GLN A 169 -1.87 -0.13 8.52
CA GLN A 169 -3.12 -0.76 8.15
C GLN A 169 -3.93 0.14 7.20
N THR A 170 -4.10 1.42 7.55
CA THR A 170 -4.79 2.41 6.74
C THR A 170 -4.07 2.61 5.39
N ARG A 171 -2.73 2.66 5.39
CA ARG A 171 -1.95 2.72 4.15
C ARG A 171 -2.20 1.52 3.23
N ILE A 172 -2.21 0.30 3.80
CA ILE A 172 -2.49 -0.93 3.05
C ILE A 172 -3.92 -0.89 2.52
N GLY A 173 -4.89 -0.49 3.36
CA GLY A 173 -6.30 -0.31 2.99
C GLY A 173 -6.47 0.60 1.78
N LEU A 174 -5.90 1.82 1.82
CA LEU A 174 -5.94 2.75 0.69
C LEU A 174 -5.21 2.19 -0.55
N SER A 175 -4.14 1.43 -0.36
CA SER A 175 -3.36 0.84 -1.47
C SER A 175 -4.11 -0.25 -2.23
N LEU A 176 -5.19 -0.82 -1.66
CA LEU A 176 -6.07 -1.76 -2.35
C LEU A 176 -6.88 -1.06 -3.46
N TYR A 177 -7.17 0.23 -3.29
CA TYR A 177 -7.96 1.04 -4.24
C TYR A 177 -7.09 1.73 -5.31
N ASP A 178 -5.77 1.80 -5.12
CA ASP A 178 -4.84 2.33 -6.12
C ASP A 178 -4.76 1.37 -7.32
N VAL A 179 -5.64 1.49 -8.31
CA VAL A 179 -5.65 0.60 -9.49
C VAL A 179 -4.30 0.66 -10.24
N ALA A 180 -3.69 1.84 -10.32
CA ALA A 180 -2.43 2.03 -11.04
C ALA A 180 -1.22 1.45 -10.30
N GLY A 181 -1.27 1.33 -8.97
CA GLY A 181 -0.17 0.87 -8.12
C GLY A 181 1.02 1.82 -8.10
N GLN A 182 0.76 3.12 -8.25
CA GLN A 182 1.79 4.16 -8.29
C GLN A 182 1.91 4.92 -6.96
N GLY A 183 1.06 4.63 -5.97
CA GLY A 183 1.01 5.30 -4.67
C GLY A 183 0.10 6.53 -4.64
N TYR A 184 -0.78 6.69 -5.62
CA TYR A 184 -1.72 7.80 -5.73
C TYR A 184 -3.14 7.27 -5.95
N LEU A 185 -4.14 8.00 -5.47
CA LEU A 185 -5.55 7.72 -5.74
C LEU A 185 -6.10 8.80 -6.68
N ARG A 186 -6.83 8.36 -7.71
CA ARG A 186 -7.68 9.22 -8.53
C ARG A 186 -9.04 9.42 -7.84
N GLU A 187 -9.85 10.32 -8.38
CA GLU A 187 -11.21 10.57 -7.87
C GLU A 187 -12.01 9.27 -7.78
N SER A 188 -12.09 8.49 -8.87
CA SER A 188 -12.80 7.20 -8.90
C SER A 188 -12.29 6.20 -7.84
N ASP A 189 -10.98 6.20 -7.60
CA ASP A 189 -10.35 5.27 -6.66
C ASP A 189 -10.74 5.64 -5.21
N LEU A 190 -10.80 6.95 -4.91
CA LEU A 190 -11.23 7.46 -3.61
C LEU A 190 -12.75 7.40 -3.42
N GLU A 191 -13.54 7.57 -4.48
CA GLU A 191 -15.00 7.38 -4.47
C GLU A 191 -15.35 5.96 -4.05
N ASN A 192 -14.70 4.95 -4.65
CA ASN A 192 -14.90 3.54 -4.29
C ASN A 192 -14.53 3.28 -2.83
N TYR A 193 -13.41 3.84 -2.36
CA TYR A 193 -13.00 3.71 -0.96
C TYR A 193 -14.05 4.27 0.00
N ILE A 194 -14.51 5.50 -0.22
CA ILE A 194 -15.49 6.15 0.66
C ILE A 194 -16.83 5.42 0.59
N LEU A 195 -17.25 4.98 -0.60
CA LEU A 195 -18.49 4.24 -0.78
C LEU A 195 -18.50 2.91 0.02
N GLU A 196 -17.41 2.15 -0.03
CA GLU A 196 -17.25 0.92 0.77
C GLU A 196 -17.08 1.22 2.26
N LEU A 197 -16.63 2.42 2.63
CA LEU A 197 -16.46 2.83 4.01
C LEU A 197 -17.80 3.16 4.69
N ILE A 198 -18.77 3.73 3.96
CA ILE A 198 -20.06 4.22 4.51
C ILE A 198 -20.77 3.21 5.42
N PRO A 199 -20.94 1.92 5.06
CA PRO A 199 -21.63 0.94 5.92
C PRO A 199 -20.91 0.66 7.25
N THR A 200 -19.67 1.11 7.39
CA THR A 200 -18.88 1.00 8.63
C THR A 200 -18.96 2.25 9.50
N LEU A 201 -19.72 3.28 9.08
CA LEU A 201 -19.86 4.58 9.74
C LEU A 201 -21.28 4.71 10.31
N PRO A 202 -21.54 4.33 11.57
CA PRO A 202 -22.89 4.36 12.16
C PRO A 202 -23.55 5.74 12.09
N GLN A 203 -22.77 6.81 12.17
CA GLN A 203 -23.27 8.18 12.08
C GLN A 203 -23.87 8.54 10.71
N LEU A 204 -23.69 7.70 9.69
CA LEU A 204 -24.23 7.86 8.34
C LEU A 204 -25.37 6.90 8.02
N ASP A 205 -25.76 5.99 8.93
CA ASP A 205 -26.79 4.98 8.68
C ASP A 205 -28.17 5.59 8.36
N GLY A 206 -28.43 6.82 8.83
CA GLY A 206 -29.66 7.56 8.55
C GLY A 206 -29.75 8.14 7.13
N LEU A 207 -28.70 8.06 6.32
CA LEU A 207 -28.69 8.61 4.96
C LEU A 207 -29.44 7.69 3.98
N GLU A 208 -30.27 8.28 3.14
CA GLU A 208 -30.92 7.54 2.05
C GLU A 208 -29.87 7.07 1.01
N LYS A 209 -30.07 5.87 0.44
CA LYS A 209 -29.17 5.33 -0.60
C LYS A 209 -29.09 6.23 -1.84
N SER A 210 -30.17 6.94 -2.16
CA SER A 210 -30.23 7.97 -3.21
C SER A 210 -29.21 9.10 -2.98
N PHE A 211 -28.92 9.41 -1.71
CA PHE A 211 -28.01 10.46 -1.30
C PHE A 211 -26.53 10.03 -1.30
N TYR A 212 -26.23 8.74 -1.33
CA TYR A 212 -24.85 8.23 -1.23
C TYR A 212 -23.95 8.79 -2.32
N SER A 213 -24.41 8.83 -3.57
CA SER A 213 -23.63 9.40 -4.67
C SER A 213 -23.25 10.87 -4.43
N PHE A 214 -24.17 11.65 -3.85
CA PHE A 214 -23.91 13.04 -3.52
C PHE A 214 -22.94 13.18 -2.34
N TYR A 215 -23.14 12.38 -1.28
CA TYR A 215 -22.24 12.36 -0.12
C TYR A 215 -20.81 11.99 -0.53
N VAL A 216 -20.64 10.90 -1.28
CA VAL A 216 -19.34 10.43 -1.77
C VAL A 216 -18.66 11.52 -2.61
N CYS A 217 -19.39 12.11 -3.58
CA CYS A 217 -18.86 13.18 -4.41
C CYS A 217 -18.42 14.39 -3.56
N THR A 218 -19.21 14.77 -2.56
CA THR A 218 -18.90 15.88 -1.65
C THR A 218 -17.65 15.60 -0.82
N ALA A 219 -17.53 14.40 -0.25
CA ALA A 219 -16.38 13.99 0.54
C ALA A 219 -15.10 13.94 -0.31
N VAL A 220 -15.15 13.32 -1.50
CA VAL A 220 -14.01 13.26 -2.44
C VAL A 220 -13.56 14.65 -2.85
N ARG A 221 -14.49 15.56 -3.18
CA ARG A 221 -14.15 16.95 -3.53
C ARG A 221 -13.44 17.67 -2.40
N LYS A 222 -13.77 17.40 -1.13
CA LYS A 222 -13.04 17.97 0.02
C LYS A 222 -11.57 17.51 0.02
N PHE A 223 -11.31 16.22 -0.16
CA PHE A 223 -9.92 15.72 -0.26
C PHE A 223 -9.16 16.37 -1.44
N PHE A 224 -9.74 16.39 -2.63
CA PHE A 224 -9.10 16.97 -3.82
C PHE A 224 -8.88 18.48 -3.72
N PHE A 225 -9.81 19.21 -3.12
CA PHE A 225 -9.67 20.65 -2.93
C PHE A 225 -8.41 21.02 -2.12
N PHE A 226 -8.11 20.27 -1.06
CA PHE A 226 -6.96 20.57 -0.20
C PHE A 226 -5.68 19.84 -0.58
N LEU A 227 -5.76 18.61 -1.10
CA LEU A 227 -4.59 17.77 -1.35
C LEU A 227 -4.13 17.77 -2.83
N ASP A 228 -4.92 18.34 -3.75
CA ASP A 228 -4.54 18.50 -5.16
C ASP A 228 -4.66 19.97 -5.64
N PRO A 229 -3.86 20.91 -5.08
CA PRO A 229 -3.94 22.33 -5.43
C PRO A 229 -3.61 22.60 -6.91
N LEU A 230 -2.86 21.71 -7.55
CA LEU A 230 -2.49 21.81 -8.97
C LEU A 230 -3.49 21.15 -9.92
N ARG A 231 -4.58 20.57 -9.40
CA ARG A 231 -5.63 19.89 -10.18
C ARG A 231 -5.08 18.81 -11.11
N THR A 232 -4.14 18.02 -10.61
CA THR A 232 -3.53 16.91 -11.34
C THR A 232 -4.46 15.71 -11.48
N GLY A 233 -5.56 15.66 -10.71
CA GLY A 233 -6.49 14.54 -10.65
C GLY A 233 -5.91 13.34 -9.88
N LYS A 234 -4.87 13.55 -9.08
CA LYS A 234 -4.16 12.50 -8.32
C LYS A 234 -3.71 13.02 -6.96
N ILE A 235 -4.02 12.28 -5.91
CA ILE A 235 -3.54 12.57 -4.55
C ILE A 235 -2.63 11.44 -4.07
N LYS A 236 -1.50 11.75 -3.43
CA LYS A 236 -0.65 10.72 -2.82
C LYS A 236 -1.34 10.10 -1.62
N ILE A 237 -1.25 8.78 -1.50
CA ILE A 237 -1.71 8.08 -0.28
C ILE A 237 -1.00 8.62 0.97
N GLN A 238 0.27 9.01 0.84
CA GLN A 238 1.01 9.62 1.95
C GLN A 238 0.42 10.95 2.42
N ASP A 239 -0.09 11.77 1.51
CA ASP A 239 -0.69 13.07 1.84
C ASP A 239 -2.05 12.86 2.50
N ILE A 240 -2.81 11.84 2.08
CA ILE A 240 -4.06 11.42 2.73
C ILE A 240 -3.81 10.92 4.16
N LEU A 241 -2.73 10.16 4.40
CA LEU A 241 -2.38 9.68 5.74
C LEU A 241 -1.83 10.78 6.67
N ALA A 242 -1.35 11.89 6.10
CA ALA A 242 -0.79 13.01 6.85
C ALA A 242 -1.84 14.09 7.13
N CYS A 243 -2.99 14.06 6.45
CA CYS A 243 -4.06 15.04 6.67
C CYS A 243 -4.97 14.62 7.82
N SER A 244 -5.56 15.60 8.51
CA SER A 244 -6.55 15.36 9.56
C SER A 244 -7.91 14.92 8.99
N PHE A 245 -8.17 15.16 7.71
CA PHE A 245 -9.47 14.86 7.10
C PHE A 245 -9.83 13.38 7.12
N LEU A 246 -8.83 12.49 7.04
CA LEU A 246 -9.08 11.07 7.17
C LEU A 246 -9.49 10.71 8.60
N ASP A 247 -8.88 11.36 9.59
CA ASP A 247 -9.26 11.18 11.00
C ASP A 247 -10.69 11.67 11.24
N ASP A 248 -11.05 12.86 10.72
CA ASP A 248 -12.42 13.40 10.79
C ASP A 248 -13.44 12.45 10.14
N LEU A 249 -13.10 11.85 8.99
CA LEU A 249 -13.98 10.89 8.32
C LEU A 249 -14.15 9.60 9.14
N LEU A 250 -13.07 9.12 9.78
CA LEU A 250 -13.08 7.88 10.56
C LEU A 250 -13.67 8.07 11.96
N GLU A 251 -13.71 9.29 12.48
CA GLU A 251 -14.41 9.65 13.73
C GLU A 251 -15.90 9.31 13.67
N LEU A 252 -16.50 9.32 12.46
CA LEU A 252 -17.89 8.92 12.23
C LEU A 252 -18.18 7.43 12.52
N ARG A 253 -17.15 6.64 12.85
CA ARG A 253 -17.29 5.28 13.38
C ARG A 253 -17.72 5.25 14.84
N ASP A 254 -17.48 6.32 15.58
CA ASP A 254 -17.85 6.41 16.99
C ASP A 254 -19.37 6.59 17.11
N GLU A 255 -20.05 5.63 17.73
CA GLU A 255 -21.49 5.67 17.97
C GLU A 255 -21.86 6.75 18.99
N GLU A 256 -20.96 7.07 19.92
CA GLU A 256 -21.17 8.03 21.00
C GLU A 256 -20.80 9.47 20.60
N LEU A 257 -20.56 9.71 19.30
CA LEU A 257 -20.14 11.01 18.79
C LEU A 257 -21.17 12.10 19.12
N SER A 258 -20.75 13.09 19.91
CA SER A 258 -21.61 14.18 20.35
C SER A 258 -22.17 15.01 19.20
N LYS A 259 -23.35 15.60 19.38
CA LYS A 259 -23.97 16.47 18.37
C LYS A 259 -23.11 17.69 18.04
N GLU A 260 -22.42 18.26 19.03
CA GLU A 260 -21.51 19.39 18.83
C GLU A 260 -20.31 18.98 17.95
N SER A 261 -19.73 17.82 18.21
CA SER A 261 -18.65 17.24 17.37
C SER A 261 -19.13 17.04 15.93
N GLN A 262 -20.34 16.49 15.74
CA GLN A 262 -20.93 16.31 14.41
C GLN A 262 -21.10 17.63 13.64
N GLU A 263 -21.44 18.73 14.32
CA GLU A 263 -21.60 20.03 13.66
C GLU A 263 -20.27 20.60 13.16
N THR A 264 -19.18 20.35 13.90
CA THR A 264 -17.82 20.76 13.53
C THR A 264 -17.17 19.86 12.49
N ASN A 265 -17.53 18.58 12.47
CA ASN A 265 -16.97 17.59 11.56
C ASN A 265 -17.46 17.83 10.12
N TRP A 266 -16.52 18.07 9.20
CA TRP A 266 -16.82 18.37 7.80
C TRP A 266 -17.40 17.17 7.04
N PHE A 267 -17.22 15.94 7.51
CA PHE A 267 -17.72 14.73 6.86
C PHE A 267 -19.05 14.25 7.46
N SER A 268 -19.61 14.93 8.46
CA SER A 268 -20.88 14.54 9.04
C SER A 268 -22.05 14.65 8.05
N ALA A 269 -23.09 13.84 8.25
CA ALA A 269 -24.32 13.90 7.46
C ALA A 269 -24.95 15.32 7.44
N PRO A 270 -25.05 16.06 8.58
CA PRO A 270 -25.51 17.45 8.56
C PRO A 270 -24.60 18.38 7.75
N SER A 271 -23.28 18.17 7.73
CA SER A 271 -22.40 18.97 6.87
C SER A 271 -22.64 18.69 5.39
N ALA A 272 -22.88 17.45 5.01
CA ALA A 272 -23.17 17.09 3.62
C ALA A 272 -24.52 17.64 3.16
N LEU A 273 -25.56 17.54 4.00
CA LEU A 273 -26.90 18.06 3.72
C LEU A 273 -26.95 19.59 3.58
N ARG A 274 -26.06 20.33 4.26
CA ARG A 274 -25.92 21.79 4.09
C ARG A 274 -25.41 22.21 2.71
N VAL A 275 -24.71 21.31 2.02
CA VAL A 275 -24.11 21.55 0.70
C VAL A 275 -25.03 21.07 -0.44
N TYR A 276 -25.98 20.18 -0.13
CA TYR A 276 -27.00 19.67 -1.05
C TYR A 276 -28.07 20.72 -1.35
#